data_AF-A0A537M463-F1
#
_entry.id   AF-A0A537M463-F1
#
_cell.length_a   1.000
_cell.length_b   1.000
_cell.length_c   1.000
_cell.angle_alpha   90.00
_cell.angle_beta   90.00
_cell.angle_gamma   90.00
#
_symmetry.space_group_name_H-M   'P 1'
#
loop_
_entity.id
_entity.type
_entity.pdbx_description
1 polymer ?
#
loop_
_entity_poly.entity_id
_entity_poly.type
_entity_poly.pdbx_seq_one_letter_code
_entity_poly.pdbx_strand_id
1 'polypeptide(L)'
;MERGRPGLRRRHGGDAAGGEPSPALGLAFALIAAFGVGVTTITIRQIGRTEGTQTTVLWFSLLSILATGLLMPFYGQAHPAHVWLILVALGIFGGTAQILLTASLRYAAVSVVVPFDYVQLLWAVLLGWLLFAQRPVPTTWIGGAAIIAGGLYTLYREHKLGREKARTAPLL
;
A
#
# COMPACT_ATOMS: atom_id res chain seq x y z
N MET A 1 19.85 -24.06 59.70
CA MET A 1 18.56 -23.57 60.23
C MET A 1 18.44 -22.10 59.86
N GLU A 2 17.22 -21.56 59.74
CA GLU A 2 16.81 -20.28 59.09
C GLU A 2 16.70 -20.43 57.55
N ARG A 3 15.55 -20.77 56.94
CA ARG A 3 14.18 -20.19 56.94
C ARG A 3 14.15 -18.70 56.57
N GLY A 4 13.94 -18.45 55.27
CA GLY A 4 13.51 -17.16 54.72
C GLY A 4 12.93 -17.31 53.31
N ARG A 5 11.73 -17.90 53.19
CA ARG A 5 10.87 -17.76 52.00
C ARG A 5 10.25 -16.34 51.98
N PRO A 6 9.39 -15.99 51.01
CA PRO A 6 9.64 -15.68 49.61
C PRO A 6 9.09 -14.27 49.28
N GLY A 7 9.38 -13.77 48.08
CA GLY A 7 8.48 -12.81 47.42
C GLY A 7 9.08 -11.45 47.15
N LEU A 8 9.46 -11.25 45.89
CA LEU A 8 9.18 -9.99 45.20
C LEU A 8 8.74 -10.33 43.77
N ARG A 9 7.48 -10.76 43.69
CA ARG A 9 6.65 -10.64 42.50
C ARG A 9 6.48 -9.14 42.25
N ARG A 10 7.49 -8.47 41.66
CA ARG A 10 7.35 -7.08 41.21
C ARG A 10 6.36 -7.08 40.05
N ARG A 11 5.12 -6.76 40.39
CA ARG A 11 4.16 -6.10 39.50
C ARG A 11 4.92 -5.02 38.72
N HIS A 12 4.99 -5.17 37.41
CA HIS A 12 4.92 -4.02 36.52
C HIS A 12 3.45 -3.93 36.08
N GLY A 13 2.68 -3.27 36.93
CA GLY A 13 1.47 -2.58 36.50
C GLY A 13 1.76 -1.09 36.67
N GLY A 14 1.36 -0.31 35.68
CA GLY A 14 1.26 1.15 35.80
C GLY A 14 2.22 1.91 34.90
N ASP A 15 1.62 2.57 33.90
CA ASP A 15 1.94 3.96 33.54
C ASP A 15 3.00 4.20 32.46
N ALA A 16 2.63 3.86 31.23
CA ALA A 16 2.94 4.70 30.07
C ALA A 16 1.61 5.19 29.47
N ALA A 17 0.97 6.16 30.12
CA ALA A 17 -0.12 6.95 29.58
C ALA A 17 0.41 7.99 28.56
N GLY A 18 1.07 7.50 27.52
CA GLY A 18 1.03 8.14 26.21
C GLY A 18 0.02 7.34 25.40
N GLY A 19 -1.00 7.98 24.83
CA GLY A 19 -2.11 7.30 24.15
C GLY A 19 -1.67 6.55 22.90
N GLU A 20 -1.01 5.41 23.06
CA GLU A 20 -0.80 4.44 22.01
C GLU A 20 -2.21 3.99 21.55
N PRO A 21 -2.58 4.23 20.28
CA PRO A 21 -3.83 3.73 19.74
C PRO A 21 -3.93 2.25 20.05
N SER A 22 -5.04 1.80 20.63
CA SER A 22 -5.18 0.39 20.98
C SER A 22 -4.90 -0.47 19.74
N PRO A 23 -4.13 -1.58 19.86
CA PRO A 23 -3.81 -2.42 18.70
C PRO A 23 -5.06 -2.85 17.90
N ALA A 24 -6.20 -2.97 18.59
CA ALA A 24 -7.50 -3.24 17.99
C ALA A 24 -8.02 -2.10 17.10
N LEU A 25 -7.83 -0.84 17.49
CA LEU A 25 -8.24 0.34 16.73
C LEU A 25 -7.37 0.51 15.47
N GLY A 26 -6.07 0.25 15.56
CA GLY A 26 -5.19 0.18 14.39
C GLY A 26 -5.62 -0.92 13.40
N LEU A 27 -5.98 -2.10 13.90
CA LEU A 27 -6.49 -3.19 13.08
C LEU A 27 -7.83 -2.82 12.41
N ALA A 28 -8.74 -2.17 13.15
CA ALA A 28 -10.01 -1.70 12.60
C ALA A 28 -9.82 -0.72 11.44
N PHE A 29 -8.91 0.26 11.59
CA PHE A 29 -8.58 1.17 10.50
C PHE A 29 -7.97 0.46 9.29
N ALA A 30 -7.08 -0.51 9.50
CA ALA A 30 -6.49 -1.29 8.42
C ALA A 30 -7.55 -2.08 7.64
N LEU A 31 -8.53 -2.69 8.33
CA LEU A 31 -9.63 -3.41 7.69
C LEU A 31 -10.56 -2.48 6.90
N ILE A 32 -10.90 -1.32 7.48
CA ILE A 32 -11.73 -0.30 6.80
C ILE A 32 -11.00 0.22 5.56
N ALA A 33 -9.69 0.48 5.65
CA ALA A 33 -8.88 0.92 4.53
C ALA A 33 -8.83 -0.14 3.42
N ALA A 34 -8.58 -1.41 3.78
CA ALA A 34 -8.55 -2.51 2.81
C ALA A 34 -9.90 -2.70 2.09
N PHE A 35 -11.00 -2.62 2.82
CA PHE A 35 -12.34 -2.66 2.23
C PHE A 35 -12.58 -1.46 1.30
N GLY A 36 -12.21 -0.25 1.75
CA GLY A 36 -12.32 0.99 0.96
C GLY A 36 -11.54 0.91 -0.35
N VAL A 37 -10.29 0.45 -0.31
CA VAL A 37 -9.48 0.24 -1.52
C VAL A 37 -10.18 -0.72 -2.47
N GLY A 38 -10.69 -1.85 -1.98
CA GLY A 38 -11.43 -2.82 -2.80
C GLY A 38 -12.64 -2.21 -3.52
N VAL A 39 -13.46 -1.43 -2.79
CA VAL A 39 -14.60 -0.71 -3.36
C VAL A 39 -14.13 0.29 -4.42
N THR A 40 -13.13 1.12 -4.12
CA THR A 40 -12.58 2.11 -5.04
C THR A 40 -12.05 1.46 -6.32
N THR A 41 -11.30 0.37 -6.24
CA THR A 41 -10.77 -0.34 -7.42
C THR A 41 -11.89 -0.88 -8.30
N ILE A 42 -12.96 -1.42 -7.72
CA ILE A 42 -14.13 -1.90 -8.47
C ILE A 42 -14.87 -0.73 -9.13
N THR A 43 -15.11 0.36 -8.40
CA THR A 43 -15.79 1.55 -8.94
C THR A 43 -15.01 2.20 -10.07
N ILE A 44 -13.69 2.39 -9.93
CA ILE A 44 -12.83 2.92 -11.01
C ILE A 44 -12.94 2.05 -12.26
N ARG A 45 -12.97 0.72 -12.08
CA ARG A 45 -13.14 -0.20 -13.20
C ARG A 45 -14.51 -0.08 -13.87
N GLN A 46 -15.58 0.13 -13.11
CA GLN A 46 -16.91 0.37 -13.66
C GLN A 46 -16.97 1.68 -14.45
N ILE A 47 -16.42 2.76 -13.89
CA ILE A 47 -16.35 4.09 -14.52
C ILE A 47 -15.51 4.05 -15.80
N GLY A 48 -14.37 3.34 -15.79
CA GLY A 48 -13.49 3.20 -16.96
C GLY A 48 -14.12 2.50 -18.17
N ARG A 49 -15.33 1.93 -18.03
CA ARG A 49 -16.12 1.38 -19.16
C ARG A 49 -16.86 2.48 -19.93
N THR A 50 -17.19 3.60 -19.29
CA THR A 50 -17.98 4.69 -19.88
C THR A 50 -17.16 5.95 -20.08
N GLU A 51 -16.19 6.21 -19.21
CA GLU A 51 -15.37 7.42 -19.19
C GLU A 51 -13.91 7.15 -19.59
N GLY A 52 -13.26 8.19 -20.12
CA GLY A 52 -11.84 8.15 -20.41
C GLY A 52 -10.98 8.14 -19.15
N THR A 53 -9.86 7.40 -19.18
CA THR A 53 -8.87 7.34 -18.08
C THR A 53 -8.41 8.73 -17.63
N GLN A 54 -8.20 9.65 -18.59
CA GLN A 54 -7.80 11.03 -18.29
C GLN A 54 -8.88 11.76 -17.50
N THR A 55 -10.17 11.57 -17.81
CA THR A 55 -11.29 12.19 -17.10
C THR A 55 -11.36 11.72 -15.66
N THR A 56 -11.23 10.40 -15.42
CA THR A 56 -11.26 9.84 -14.05
C THR A 56 -10.12 10.38 -13.20
N VAL A 57 -8.89 10.39 -13.71
CA VAL A 57 -7.73 10.88 -12.97
C VAL A 57 -7.83 12.39 -12.76
N LEU A 58 -8.29 13.15 -13.76
CA LEU A 58 -8.48 14.59 -13.64
C LEU A 58 -9.47 14.94 -12.52
N TRP A 59 -10.64 14.30 -12.47
CA TRP A 59 -11.60 14.53 -11.39
C TRP A 59 -11.07 14.10 -10.03
N PHE A 60 -10.38 12.95 -9.96
CA PHE A 60 -9.73 12.50 -8.73
C PHE A 60 -8.71 13.54 -8.23
N SER A 61 -7.80 13.98 -9.10
CA SER A 61 -6.79 14.99 -8.77
C SER A 61 -7.39 16.33 -8.37
N LEU A 62 -8.42 16.80 -9.07
CA LEU A 62 -9.13 18.05 -8.73
C LEU A 62 -9.77 17.97 -7.34
N LEU A 63 -10.46 16.86 -7.04
CA LEU A 63 -11.07 16.66 -5.73
C LEU A 63 -10.01 16.51 -4.63
N SER A 64 -8.90 15.82 -4.89
CA SER A 64 -7.78 15.72 -3.95
C SER A 64 -7.14 17.08 -3.67
N ILE A 65 -6.95 17.92 -4.69
CA ILE A 65 -6.43 19.28 -4.54
C ILE A 65 -7.40 20.13 -3.72
N LEU A 66 -8.70 20.06 -4.01
CA LEU A 66 -9.71 20.82 -3.27
C LEU A 66 -9.77 20.39 -1.79
N ALA A 67 -9.83 19.09 -1.54
CA ALA A 67 -9.87 18.55 -0.18
C ALA A 67 -8.60 18.92 0.60
N THR A 68 -7.42 18.67 0.03
CA THR A 68 -6.14 18.96 0.70
C THR A 68 -5.92 20.47 0.85
N GLY A 69 -6.31 21.27 -0.14
CA GLY A 69 -6.23 22.72 -0.12
C GLY A 69 -7.13 23.36 0.95
N LEU A 70 -8.32 22.79 1.19
CA LEU A 70 -9.19 23.26 2.27
C LEU A 70 -8.63 22.94 3.67
N LEU A 71 -7.86 21.85 3.80
CA LEU A 71 -7.18 21.47 5.04
C LEU A 71 -5.86 22.23 5.25
N MET A 72 -5.25 22.77 4.18
CA MET A 72 -3.99 23.50 4.22
C MET A 72 -3.93 24.66 5.24
N PRO A 73 -4.95 25.52 5.42
CA PRO A 73 -4.89 26.57 6.44
C PRO A 73 -4.91 26.05 7.89
N PHE A 74 -5.40 24.83 8.12
CA PHE A 74 -5.49 24.25 9.47
C PHE A 74 -4.24 23.43 9.84
N TYR A 75 -3.64 22.75 8.87
CA TYR A 75 -2.55 21.78 9.10
C TYR A 75 -1.26 22.07 8.32
N GLY A 76 -1.26 23.08 7.44
CA GLY A 76 -0.12 23.42 6.60
C GLY A 76 1.04 24.01 7.41
N GLN A 77 2.25 23.53 7.12
CA GLN A 77 3.47 24.06 7.70
C GLN A 77 4.42 24.55 6.59
N ALA A 78 5.25 25.53 6.92
CA ALA A 78 6.27 26.00 6.01
C ALA A 78 7.39 24.96 5.89
N HIS A 79 7.64 24.50 4.67
CA HIS A 79 8.73 23.57 4.38
C HIS A 79 9.91 24.27 3.68
N PRO A 80 11.15 23.85 3.94
CA PRO A 80 12.32 24.36 3.24
C PRO A 80 12.28 24.03 1.74
N ALA A 81 12.97 24.82 0.91
CA ALA A 81 12.89 24.74 -0.56
C ALA A 81 13.20 23.33 -1.14
N HIS A 82 14.10 22.57 -0.52
CA HIS A 82 14.42 21.21 -0.98
C HIS A 82 13.25 20.24 -0.79
N VAL A 83 12.43 20.42 0.25
CA VAL A 83 11.24 19.58 0.49
C VAL A 83 10.19 19.85 -0.58
N TRP A 84 10.03 21.10 -1.03
CA TRP A 84 9.14 21.43 -2.14
C TRP A 84 9.55 20.72 -3.44
N LEU A 85 10.86 20.63 -3.72
CA LEU A 85 11.34 19.89 -4.88
C LEU A 85 10.99 18.40 -4.78
N ILE A 86 11.17 17.79 -3.60
CA ILE A 86 10.80 16.40 -3.36
C ILE A 86 9.28 16.20 -3.51
N LEU A 87 8.45 17.12 -3.01
CA LEU A 87 6.99 17.07 -3.14
C LEU A 87 6.54 17.19 -4.60
N VAL A 88 7.18 18.05 -5.39
CA VAL A 88 6.92 18.16 -6.84
C VAL A 88 7.29 16.86 -7.55
N ALA A 89 8.48 16.31 -7.26
CA ALA A 89 8.90 15.03 -7.82
C ALA A 89 7.90 13.92 -7.44
N LEU A 90 7.50 13.83 -6.17
CA LEU A 90 6.52 12.87 -5.68
C LEU A 90 5.17 13.03 -6.40
N GLY A 91 4.73 14.26 -6.64
CA GLY A 91 3.51 14.56 -7.38
C GLY A 91 3.58 14.11 -8.84
N ILE A 92 4.71 14.35 -9.52
CA ILE A 92 4.92 13.90 -10.91
C ILE A 92 4.94 12.37 -10.97
N PHE A 93 5.80 11.71 -10.19
CA PHE A 93 5.91 10.25 -10.20
C PHE A 93 4.61 9.57 -9.76
N GLY A 94 3.98 10.06 -8.68
CA GLY A 94 2.72 9.55 -8.17
C GLY A 94 1.56 9.77 -9.14
N GLY A 95 1.46 10.96 -9.75
CA GLY A 95 0.46 11.26 -10.77
C GLY A 95 0.62 10.40 -12.02
N THR A 96 1.84 10.24 -12.53
CA THR A 96 2.13 9.34 -13.66
C THR A 96 1.79 7.89 -13.32
N ALA A 97 2.18 7.41 -12.13
CA ALA A 97 1.84 6.07 -11.66
C ALA A 97 0.32 5.86 -11.56
N GLN A 98 -0.41 6.85 -11.03
CA GLN A 98 -1.87 6.80 -10.92
C GLN A 98 -2.54 6.73 -12.30
N ILE A 99 -2.06 7.50 -13.29
CA ILE A 99 -2.56 7.45 -14.67
C ILE A 99 -2.31 6.06 -15.27
N LEU A 100 -1.10 5.53 -15.16
CA LEU A 100 -0.73 4.21 -15.68
C LEU A 100 -1.55 3.09 -15.03
N LEU A 101 -1.76 3.15 -13.71
CA LEU A 101 -2.58 2.19 -12.98
C LEU A 101 -4.05 2.26 -13.42
N THR A 102 -4.61 3.47 -13.53
CA THR A 102 -6.00 3.64 -13.97
C THR A 102 -6.17 3.17 -15.43
N ALA A 103 -5.16 3.40 -16.28
CA ALA A 103 -5.14 2.87 -17.64
C ALA A 103 -5.06 1.34 -17.64
N SER A 104 -4.20 0.74 -16.82
CA SER A 104 -4.02 -0.73 -16.78
C SER A 104 -5.31 -1.43 -16.35
N LEU A 105 -6.04 -0.89 -15.36
CA LEU A 105 -7.31 -1.44 -14.87
C LEU A 105 -8.44 -1.41 -15.92
N ARG A 106 -8.32 -0.57 -16.94
CA ARG A 106 -9.25 -0.52 -18.06
C ARG A 106 -9.00 -1.62 -19.08
N TYR A 107 -7.74 -1.96 -19.33
CA TYR A 107 -7.34 -2.93 -20.35
C TYR A 107 -7.10 -4.35 -19.82
N ALA A 108 -6.71 -4.48 -18.54
CA ALA A 108 -6.40 -5.74 -17.89
C ALA A 108 -7.39 -6.05 -16.75
N ALA A 109 -7.61 -7.33 -16.48
CA ALA A 109 -8.41 -7.74 -15.33
C ALA A 109 -7.67 -7.38 -14.03
N VAL A 110 -8.40 -6.99 -12.99
CA VAL A 110 -7.86 -6.68 -11.65
C VAL A 110 -6.92 -7.79 -11.17
N SER A 111 -7.22 -9.06 -11.46
CA SER A 111 -6.39 -10.21 -11.10
C SER A 111 -4.95 -10.15 -11.62
N VAL A 112 -4.71 -9.43 -12.72
CA VAL A 112 -3.39 -9.21 -13.32
C VAL A 112 -2.63 -8.09 -12.63
N VAL A 113 -3.33 -7.13 -12.01
CA VAL A 113 -2.73 -6.01 -11.30
C VAL A 113 -2.31 -6.41 -9.88
N VAL A 114 -3.08 -7.28 -9.21
CA VAL A 114 -2.78 -7.76 -7.85
C VAL A 114 -1.32 -8.23 -7.65
N PRO A 115 -0.70 -9.03 -8.55
CA PRO A 115 0.70 -9.40 -8.38
C PRO A 115 1.69 -8.22 -8.32
N PHE A 116 1.39 -7.11 -9.00
CA PHE A 116 2.26 -5.92 -8.97
C PHE A 116 2.26 -5.22 -7.61
N ASP A 117 1.14 -5.26 -6.87
CA ASP A 117 1.06 -4.70 -5.51
C ASP A 117 2.03 -5.42 -4.56
N TYR A 118 2.25 -6.72 -4.72
CA TYR A 118 3.25 -7.46 -3.93
C TYR A 118 4.68 -7.03 -4.27
N VAL A 119 4.96 -6.72 -5.54
CA VAL A 119 6.28 -6.22 -5.97
C VAL A 119 6.54 -4.82 -5.39
N GLN A 120 5.50 -4.00 -5.22
CA GLN A 120 5.62 -2.70 -4.56
C GLN A 120 6.13 -2.83 -3.12
N LEU A 121 5.66 -3.83 -2.35
CA LEU A 121 6.19 -4.07 -1.00
C LEU A 121 7.68 -4.40 -1.01
N LEU A 122 8.14 -5.18 -1.99
CA LEU A 122 9.56 -5.52 -2.13
C LEU A 122 10.41 -4.27 -2.37
N TRP A 123 9.97 -3.40 -3.28
CA TRP A 123 10.63 -2.12 -3.54
C TRP A 123 10.60 -1.19 -2.32
N ALA A 124 9.51 -1.15 -1.56
CA ALA A 124 9.41 -0.35 -0.34
C ALA A 124 10.45 -0.77 0.70
N VAL A 125 10.63 -2.07 0.92
CA VAL A 125 11.67 -2.59 1.83
C VAL A 125 13.07 -2.28 1.30
N LEU A 126 13.29 -2.50 0.00
CA LEU A 126 14.60 -2.28 -0.62
C LEU A 126 15.02 -0.80 -0.58
N LEU A 127 14.14 0.11 -1.00
CA LEU A 127 14.38 1.56 -0.97
C LEU A 127 14.45 2.07 0.46
N GLY A 128 13.66 1.50 1.39
CA GLY A 128 13.76 1.77 2.81
C GLY A 128 15.15 1.50 3.36
N TRP A 129 15.72 0.34 3.01
CA TRP A 129 17.07 -0.02 3.41
C TRP A 129 18.14 0.85 2.73
N LEU A 130 18.00 1.12 1.42
CA LEU A 130 19.01 1.84 0.64
C LEU A 130 19.07 3.35 0.98
N LEU A 131 17.91 3.99 1.14
CA LEU A 131 17.83 5.44 1.34
C LEU A 131 17.95 5.85 2.82
N PHE A 132 17.46 5.02 3.73
CA PHE A 132 17.43 5.35 5.16
C PHE A 132 18.43 4.53 5.99
N ALA A 133 19.22 3.66 5.36
CA ALA A 133 20.14 2.72 6.03
C ALA A 133 19.46 1.86 7.11
N GLN A 134 18.13 1.73 7.06
CA GLN A 134 17.32 1.04 8.05
C GLN A 134 17.51 -0.47 7.86
N ARG A 135 18.27 -1.12 8.74
CA ARG A 135 18.55 -2.56 8.61
C ARG A 135 17.25 -3.36 8.86
N PRO A 136 16.80 -4.19 7.91
CA PRO A 136 15.63 -5.03 8.13
C PRO A 136 15.87 -5.98 9.32
N VAL A 137 14.89 -6.07 10.21
CA VAL A 137 14.92 -7.06 11.29
C VAL A 137 14.85 -8.48 10.71
N PRO A 138 15.35 -9.52 11.41
CA PRO A 138 15.33 -10.90 10.91
C PRO A 138 13.94 -11.38 10.45
N THR A 139 12.87 -10.91 11.08
CA THR A 139 11.48 -11.23 10.70
C THR A 139 11.07 -10.60 9.36
N THR A 140 11.63 -9.45 8.98
CA THR A 140 11.38 -8.82 7.66
C THR A 140 11.93 -9.67 6.52
N TRP A 141 13.03 -10.41 6.73
CA TRP A 141 13.56 -11.34 5.73
C TRP A 141 12.61 -12.50 5.46
N ILE A 142 11.97 -13.05 6.50
CA ILE A 142 10.96 -14.11 6.36
C ILE A 142 9.73 -13.57 5.60
N GLY A 143 9.24 -12.39 5.99
CA GLY A 143 8.14 -11.72 5.28
C GLY A 143 8.49 -11.42 3.82
N GLY A 144 9.69 -10.92 3.54
CA GLY A 144 10.19 -10.66 2.19
C GLY A 144 10.28 -11.93 1.36
N ALA A 145 10.79 -13.03 1.91
CA ALA A 145 10.82 -14.33 1.23
C ALA A 145 9.40 -14.84 0.91
N ALA A 146 8.44 -14.67 1.83
CA ALA A 146 7.05 -15.03 1.60
C ALA A 146 6.40 -14.19 0.49
N ILE A 147 6.68 -12.88 0.45
CA ILE A 147 6.21 -11.97 -0.61
C ILE A 147 6.79 -12.38 -1.96
N ILE A 148 8.10 -12.65 -2.04
CA ILE A 148 8.76 -13.12 -3.27
C ILE A 148 8.15 -14.45 -3.74
N ALA A 149 7.94 -15.40 -2.83
CA ALA A 149 7.33 -16.69 -3.15
C ALA A 149 5.88 -16.53 -3.66
N GLY A 150 5.08 -15.68 -3.02
CA GLY A 150 3.72 -15.36 -3.45
C GLY A 150 3.65 -14.66 -4.81
N GLY A 151 4.57 -13.73 -5.07
CA GLY A 151 4.71 -13.07 -6.38
C GLY A 151 5.08 -14.07 -7.48
N LEU A 152 6.07 -14.93 -7.24
CA LEU A 152 6.50 -15.96 -8.19
C LEU A 152 5.40 -17.00 -8.46
N TYR A 153 4.66 -17.41 -7.41
CA TYR A 153 3.52 -18.30 -7.55
C TYR A 153 2.40 -17.67 -8.39
N THR A 154 2.11 -16.39 -8.17
CA THR A 154 1.08 -15.67 -8.94
C THR A 154 1.47 -15.58 -10.41
N LEU A 155 2.72 -15.22 -10.72
CA LEU A 155 3.24 -15.18 -12.09
C LEU A 155 3.18 -16.55 -12.76
N TYR A 156 3.56 -17.62 -12.05
CA TYR A 156 3.47 -18.99 -12.56
C TYR A 156 2.02 -19.40 -12.86
N ARG A 157 1.08 -19.05 -11.96
CA ARG A 157 -0.35 -19.32 -12.14
C ARG A 157 -0.92 -18.59 -13.35
N GLU A 158 -0.59 -17.30 -13.54
CA GLU A 158 -1.02 -16.54 -14.70
C GLU A 158 -0.44 -17.08 -16.01
N HIS A 159 0.83 -17.46 -16.04
CA HIS A 159 1.44 -18.11 -17.21
C HIS A 159 0.70 -19.41 -17.58
N LYS A 160 0.30 -20.21 -16.58
CA LYS A 160 -0.44 -21.45 -16.82
C LYS A 160 -1.85 -21.18 -17.38
N LEU A 161 -2.59 -20.25 -16.79
CA LEU A 161 -3.93 -19.83 -17.25
C LEU A 161 -3.91 -19.17 -18.64
N GLY A 162 -2.88 -18.37 -18.93
CA GLY A 162 -2.69 -17.76 -20.25
C GLY A 162 -2.43 -18.80 -21.34
N ARG A 163 -1.65 -19.85 -21.02
CA ARG A 163 -1.43 -20.99 -21.94
C ARG A 163 -2.69 -21.83 -22.14
N GLU A 164 -3.52 -22.00 -21.12
CA GLU A 164 -4.83 -22.68 -21.26
C GLU A 164 -5.78 -21.87 -22.16
N LYS A 165 -5.89 -20.55 -21.98
CA LYS A 165 -6.71 -19.70 -22.87
C LYS A 165 -6.23 -19.71 -24.33
N ALA A 166 -4.92 -19.66 -24.56
CA ALA A 166 -4.35 -19.74 -25.91
C ALA A 166 -4.56 -21.11 -26.57
N ARG A 167 -4.64 -22.18 -25.78
CA ARG A 167 -4.87 -23.55 -26.27
C ARG A 167 -6.34 -23.82 -26.61
N THR A 168 -7.27 -23.10 -26.00
CA THR A 168 -8.72 -23.24 -26.21
C THR A 168 -9.29 -22.21 -27.20
N ALA A 169 -8.48 -21.28 -27.70
CA ALA A 169 -8.90 -20.35 -28.76
C ALA A 169 -9.05 -21.12 -30.09
N PRO A 170 -10.27 -21.21 -30.66
CA PRO A 170 -10.47 -21.90 -31.92
C PRO A 170 -9.78 -21.13 -33.05
N LEU A 171 -9.00 -21.85 -33.87
CA LEU A 171 -8.39 -21.33 -35.09
C LEU A 171 -9.52 -20.98 -36.07
N LEU A 172 -9.82 -19.71 -36.22
CA LEU A 172 -10.67 -19.14 -37.27
C LEU A 172 -9.87 -18.08 -38.03
#